data_AF-A0A3C0S179-F1
#
_entry.id   AF-A0A3C0S179-F1
#
_cell.length_a   1.000
_cell.length_b   1.000
_cell.length_c   1.000
_cell.angle_alpha   90.00
_cell.angle_beta   90.00
_cell.angle_gamma   90.00
#
_symmetry.space_group_name_H-M   'P 1'
#
loop_
_entity.id
_entity.type
_entity.pdbx_description
1 polymer ?
#
loop_
_entity_poly.entity_id
_entity_poly.type
_entity_poly.pdbx_seq_one_letter_code
_entity_poly.pdbx_strand_id
1 'polypeptide(L)'
;MMVFFDELLGFSGRFHPLLVHLPIGILLLAFVMAIIAQFKGGAMYLPAIKLSLFLGTIAAIVAALSGYLLSRNGGYEEDVLSYHKWLGIVVALSSLLLWFLYRKESSAAFRFWLFFLVVIMIGVTGHYGGTLTHGKGYFVEAMPVALKKLFKTEEDKEEVLIVQNAQEAEAYNGIIQPILKQRCQSCHGQKKQEGGLALDTKENLLKGGENGTVLHANDSKKSELYARLVLPEGHKKRMPPKGRTPITPDQIRLIAWWIDQGANFDKKVREIPQTEEIAHLLKKLETGEKDTPSVLYADLPAAPALPKDKIDAWQAKGIKIIQVAKDNN
;
A
#
# COMPACT_ATOMS: atom_id res chain seq x y z
N MET A 1 3.70 29.04 21.27
CA MET A 1 4.99 28.33 21.49
C MET A 1 4.84 26.83 21.33
N MET A 2 3.83 26.20 21.95
CA MET A 2 3.57 24.74 21.84
C MET A 2 3.26 24.30 20.40
N VAL A 3 2.38 25.02 19.69
CA VAL A 3 2.01 24.74 18.28
C VAL A 3 3.22 24.80 17.33
N PHE A 4 4.06 25.85 17.45
CA PHE A 4 5.28 25.97 16.65
C PHE A 4 6.24 24.78 16.86
N PHE A 5 6.33 24.29 18.11
CA PHE A 5 7.20 23.16 18.42
C PHE A 5 6.66 21.85 17.81
N ASP A 6 5.35 21.63 17.88
CA ASP A 6 4.71 20.47 17.24
C ASP A 6 4.83 20.51 15.71
N GLU A 7 4.67 21.68 15.10
CA GLU A 7 4.89 21.89 13.66
C GLU A 7 6.34 21.62 13.27
N LEU A 8 7.31 22.11 14.05
CA LEU A 8 8.73 21.90 13.83
C LEU A 8 9.13 20.41 13.99
N LEU A 9 8.56 19.72 14.97
CA LEU A 9 8.76 18.28 15.15
C LEU A 9 8.15 17.48 13.99
N GLY A 10 6.94 17.83 13.57
CA GLY A 10 6.28 17.22 12.41
C GLY A 10 7.06 17.44 11.12
N PHE A 11 7.62 18.63 10.92
CA PHE A 11 8.52 18.96 9.80
C PHE A 11 9.80 18.12 9.85
N SER A 12 10.43 18.03 11.02
CA SER A 12 11.68 17.27 11.22
C SER A 12 11.51 15.77 10.93
N GLY A 13 10.35 15.20 11.26
CA GLY A 13 10.01 13.80 10.93
C GLY A 13 10.00 13.52 9.42
N ARG A 14 9.70 14.51 8.57
CA ARG A 14 9.65 14.33 7.10
C ARG A 14 11.02 14.01 6.48
N PHE A 15 12.11 14.23 7.20
CA PHE A 15 13.45 13.83 6.78
C PHE A 15 13.73 12.34 6.98
N HIS A 16 12.85 11.58 7.65
CA HIS A 16 13.08 10.15 7.91
C HIS A 16 13.44 9.34 6.65
N PRO A 17 12.73 9.45 5.50
CA PRO A 17 13.11 8.73 4.28
C PRO A 17 14.49 9.11 3.74
N LEU A 18 14.96 10.34 3.97
CA LEU A 18 16.33 10.73 3.62
C LEU A 18 17.34 10.10 4.59
N LEU A 19 17.05 10.17 5.89
CA LEU A 19 17.96 9.74 6.95
C LEU A 19 18.12 8.21 7.01
N VAL A 20 17.13 7.43 6.58
CA VAL A 20 17.19 5.96 6.60
C VAL A 20 18.20 5.39 5.59
N HIS A 21 18.55 6.11 4.53
CA HIS A 21 19.54 5.64 3.55
C HIS A 21 20.96 5.60 4.11
N LEU A 22 21.28 6.48 5.07
CA LEU A 22 22.60 6.54 5.71
C LEU A 22 22.95 5.26 6.49
N PRO A 23 22.16 4.80 7.50
CA PRO A 23 22.49 3.57 8.21
C PRO A 23 22.48 2.35 7.30
N ILE A 24 21.55 2.27 6.34
CA ILE A 24 21.50 1.14 5.40
C ILE A 24 22.82 1.04 4.62
N GLY A 25 23.24 2.12 3.96
CA GLY A 25 24.47 2.12 3.16
C GLY A 25 25.71 1.84 3.99
N ILE A 26 25.85 2.49 5.14
CA ILE A 26 27.03 2.35 6.02
C ILE A 26 27.12 0.94 6.61
N LEU A 27 26.01 0.37 7.09
CA LEU A 27 26.00 -0.97 7.69
C LEU A 27 26.21 -2.07 6.64
N LEU A 28 25.63 -1.92 5.44
CA LEU A 28 25.88 -2.86 4.34
C LEU A 28 27.34 -2.81 3.88
N LEU A 29 27.94 -1.62 3.75
CA LEU A 29 29.36 -1.48 3.42
C LEU A 29 30.24 -2.11 4.51
N ALA A 30 29.91 -1.90 5.78
CA ALA A 30 30.61 -2.54 6.90
C ALA A 30 30.51 -4.06 6.85
N PHE A 31 29.37 -4.61 6.43
CA PHE A 31 29.19 -6.05 6.27
C PHE A 31 30.02 -6.59 5.11
N VAL A 32 30.07 -5.89 3.97
CA VAL A 32 30.95 -6.25 2.84
C VAL A 32 32.42 -6.27 3.28
N MET A 33 32.87 -5.26 4.04
CA MET A 33 34.22 -5.27 4.61
C MET A 33 34.43 -6.44 5.57
N ALA A 34 33.42 -6.80 6.38
CA ALA A 34 33.49 -7.96 7.27
C ALA A 34 33.59 -9.30 6.52
N ILE A 35 32.94 -9.43 5.35
CA ILE A 35 33.09 -10.59 4.45
C ILE A 35 34.52 -10.62 3.89
N ILE A 36 35.02 -9.52 3.34
CA ILE A 36 36.38 -9.45 2.76
C ILE A 36 37.44 -9.78 3.82
N ALA A 37 37.24 -9.31 5.06
CA ALA A 37 38.12 -9.59 6.19
C ALA A 37 38.25 -11.09 6.52
N GLN A 38 37.27 -11.93 6.17
CA GLN A 38 37.36 -13.38 6.34
C GLN A 38 38.38 -14.01 5.36
N PHE A 39 38.58 -13.41 4.18
CA PHE A 39 39.39 -13.99 3.10
C PHE A 39 40.77 -13.34 2.93
N LYS A 40 40.91 -12.03 3.21
CA LYS A 40 42.11 -11.25 2.84
C LYS A 40 42.90 -10.67 4.04
N GLY A 41 42.78 -11.27 5.22
CA GLY A 41 43.48 -10.84 6.44
C GLY A 41 42.75 -9.71 7.16
N GLY A 42 41.96 -10.06 8.18
CA GLY A 42 41.01 -9.15 8.83
C GLY A 42 41.59 -7.96 9.60
N ALA A 43 42.91 -7.95 9.90
CA ALA A 43 43.54 -6.88 10.68
C ALA A 43 43.48 -5.51 9.97
N MET A 44 43.60 -5.47 8.64
CA MET A 44 43.55 -4.23 7.86
C MET A 44 42.15 -3.59 7.85
N TYR A 45 41.10 -4.40 7.85
CA TYR A 45 39.71 -3.93 7.73
C TYR A 45 39.05 -3.61 9.08
N LEU A 46 39.61 -4.12 10.19
CA LEU A 46 38.99 -3.99 11.50
C LEU A 46 38.76 -2.53 11.96
N PRO A 47 39.69 -1.56 11.76
CA PRO A 47 39.45 -0.17 12.10
C PRO A 47 38.31 0.46 11.29
N ALA A 48 38.27 0.17 9.98
CA ALA A 48 37.21 0.66 9.08
C ALA A 48 35.84 0.08 9.47
N ILE A 49 35.76 -1.22 9.75
CA ILE A 49 34.52 -1.87 10.22
C ILE A 49 34.02 -1.24 11.53
N LYS A 50 34.93 -1.00 12.50
CA LYS A 50 34.58 -0.35 13.79
C LYS A 50 34.03 1.06 13.59
N LEU A 51 34.66 1.87 12.74
CA LEU A 51 34.22 3.23 12.44
C LEU A 51 32.87 3.22 11.70
N SER A 52 32.70 2.36 10.70
CA SER A 52 31.45 2.26 9.96
C SER A 52 30.31 1.77 10.86
N LEU A 53 30.53 0.78 11.73
CA LEU A 53 29.52 0.34 12.70
C LEU A 53 29.12 1.46 13.68
N PHE A 54 30.08 2.27 14.12
CA PHE A 54 29.82 3.43 14.97
C PHE A 54 28.92 4.46 14.27
N LEU A 55 29.33 4.92 13.09
CA LEU A 55 28.57 5.90 12.31
C LEU A 55 27.21 5.36 11.88
N GLY A 56 27.15 4.09 11.45
CA GLY A 56 25.93 3.40 11.09
C GLY A 56 24.96 3.27 12.26
N THR A 57 25.46 3.04 13.48
CA THR A 57 24.63 3.00 14.70
C THR A 57 24.05 4.37 15.03
N ILE A 58 24.86 5.44 14.99
CA ILE A 58 24.37 6.81 15.20
C ILE A 58 23.29 7.14 14.17
N ALA A 59 23.55 6.85 12.89
CA ALA A 59 22.59 7.09 11.82
C ALA A 59 21.30 6.26 11.99
N ALA A 60 21.39 5.02 12.48
CA ALA A 60 20.23 4.17 12.73
C ALA A 60 19.36 4.70 13.88
N ILE A 61 19.99 5.20 14.96
CA ILE A 61 19.28 5.85 16.07
C ILE A 61 18.58 7.11 15.59
N VAL A 62 19.27 7.96 14.82
CA VAL A 62 18.67 9.19 14.25
C VAL A 62 17.52 8.86 13.29
N ALA A 63 17.67 7.82 12.47
CA ALA A 63 16.59 7.32 11.61
C ALA A 63 15.40 6.81 12.43
N ALA A 64 15.61 6.05 13.49
CA ALA A 64 14.54 5.57 14.37
C ALA A 64 13.80 6.71 15.08
N LEU A 65 14.53 7.72 15.57
CA LEU A 65 13.96 8.90 16.22
C LEU A 65 13.12 9.73 15.24
N SER A 66 13.67 10.05 14.06
CA SER A 66 12.93 10.77 13.01
C SER A 66 11.72 9.99 12.50
N GLY A 67 11.81 8.65 12.42
CA GLY A 67 10.69 7.79 12.04
C GLY A 67 9.58 7.77 13.09
N TYR A 68 9.94 7.79 14.38
CA TYR A 68 8.96 7.96 15.45
C TYR A 68 8.24 9.31 15.36
N LEU A 69 8.96 10.41 15.09
CA LEU A 69 8.35 11.72 14.86
C LEU A 69 7.42 11.68 13.64
N LEU A 70 7.83 11.07 12.54
CA LEU A 70 7.02 10.92 11.34
C LEU A 70 5.74 10.11 11.60
N SER A 71 5.81 9.07 12.43
CA SER A 71 4.67 8.21 12.74
C SER A 71 3.52 8.95 13.44
N ARG A 72 3.82 10.07 14.12
CA ARG A 72 2.81 10.91 14.78
C ARG A 72 1.89 11.64 13.79
N ASN A 73 2.32 11.80 12.54
CA ASN A 73 1.53 12.45 11.49
C ASN A 73 0.39 11.56 10.95
N GLY A 74 0.30 10.29 11.37
CA GLY A 74 -0.75 9.36 10.96
C GLY A 74 -0.67 8.93 9.48
N GLY A 75 -1.72 8.29 8.97
CA GLY A 75 -1.84 7.91 7.55
C GLY A 75 -1.11 6.63 7.13
N TYR A 76 -0.76 5.79 8.10
CA TYR A 76 -0.14 4.48 7.89
C TYR A 76 -1.02 3.39 8.49
N GLU A 77 -1.05 2.21 7.86
CA GLU A 77 -1.65 0.99 8.42
C GLU A 77 -0.98 0.66 9.76
N GLU A 78 -1.78 0.51 10.82
CA GLU A 78 -1.28 0.41 12.20
C GLU A 78 -0.38 -0.81 12.42
N ASP A 79 -0.77 -1.96 11.89
CA ASP A 79 -0.02 -3.20 12.03
C ASP A 79 1.33 -3.10 11.31
N VAL A 80 1.31 -2.68 10.05
CA VAL A 80 2.51 -2.51 9.21
C VAL A 80 3.45 -1.47 9.84
N LEU A 81 2.90 -0.36 10.34
CA LEU A 81 3.66 0.67 11.03
C LEU A 81 4.30 0.14 12.30
N SER A 82 3.57 -0.66 13.09
CA SER A 82 4.06 -1.27 14.32
C SER A 82 5.23 -2.21 14.04
N TYR A 83 5.08 -3.12 13.06
CA TYR A 83 6.17 -4.02 12.64
C TYR A 83 7.39 -3.24 12.16
N HIS A 84 7.21 -2.27 11.26
CA HIS A 84 8.32 -1.46 10.75
C HIS A 84 9.05 -0.70 11.87
N LYS A 85 8.30 -0.08 12.79
CA LYS A 85 8.84 0.69 13.91
C LYS A 85 9.68 -0.20 14.84
N TRP A 86 9.14 -1.35 15.25
CA TRP A 86 9.86 -2.25 16.15
C TRP A 86 11.08 -2.87 15.48
N LEU A 87 10.98 -3.30 14.22
CA LEU A 87 12.12 -3.81 13.47
C LEU A 87 13.23 -2.76 13.33
N GLY A 88 12.88 -1.50 13.04
CA GLY A 88 13.85 -0.40 12.98
C GLY A 88 14.56 -0.16 14.32
N ILE A 89 13.84 -0.21 15.44
CA ILE A 89 14.43 -0.12 16.79
C ILE A 89 15.38 -1.29 17.05
N VAL A 90 14.97 -2.52 16.71
CA VAL A 90 15.83 -3.70 16.89
C VAL A 90 17.09 -3.59 16.04
N VAL A 91 17.00 -3.14 14.78
CA VAL A 91 18.20 -2.89 13.94
C VAL A 91 19.16 -1.90 14.62
N ALA A 92 18.66 -0.80 15.19
CA ALA A 92 19.49 0.19 15.88
C ALA A 92 20.15 -0.38 17.15
N LEU A 93 19.42 -1.17 17.94
CA LEU A 93 19.96 -1.81 19.15
C LEU A 93 20.97 -2.92 18.80
N SER A 94 20.68 -3.72 17.79
CA SER A 94 21.58 -4.77 17.31
C SER A 94 22.84 -4.19 16.66
N SER A 95 22.76 -3.06 15.95
CA SER A 95 23.94 -2.38 15.42
C SER A 95 24.82 -1.82 16.54
N LEU A 96 24.22 -1.28 17.61
CA LEU A 96 24.93 -0.82 18.80
C LEU A 96 25.63 -1.99 19.52
N LEU A 97 24.93 -3.10 19.71
CA LEU A 97 25.50 -4.33 20.27
C LEU A 97 26.67 -4.82 19.41
N LEU A 98 26.50 -4.84 18.10
CA LEU A 98 27.52 -5.28 17.16
C LEU A 98 28.77 -4.37 17.21
N TRP A 99 28.59 -3.06 17.24
CA TRP A 99 29.69 -2.11 17.45
C TRP A 99 30.45 -2.40 18.75
N PHE A 100 29.74 -2.62 19.86
CA PHE A 100 30.35 -2.97 21.14
C PHE A 100 31.12 -4.30 21.07
N LEU A 101 30.54 -5.32 20.44
CA LEU A 101 31.19 -6.62 20.26
C LEU A 101 32.43 -6.54 19.38
N TYR A 102 32.46 -5.66 18.38
CA TYR A 102 33.66 -5.42 17.56
C TYR A 102 34.74 -4.64 18.31
N ARG A 103 34.37 -3.83 19.31
CA ARG A 103 35.33 -3.18 20.22
C ARG A 103 35.93 -4.17 21.22
N LYS A 104 35.13 -5.10 21.72
CA LYS A 104 35.57 -6.18 22.59
C LYS A 104 36.26 -7.28 21.76
N GLU A 105 37.17 -8.05 22.35
CA GLU A 105 37.75 -9.24 21.69
C GLU A 105 36.77 -10.43 21.71
N SER A 106 35.55 -10.21 21.18
CA SER A 106 34.56 -11.27 21.03
C SER A 106 34.90 -12.20 19.88
N SER A 107 34.35 -13.43 19.90
CA SER A 107 34.50 -14.42 18.84
C SER A 107 34.18 -13.82 17.47
N ALA A 108 35.09 -14.02 16.50
CA ALA A 108 34.92 -13.53 15.13
C ALA A 108 33.70 -14.17 14.45
N ALA A 109 33.48 -15.47 14.66
CA ALA A 109 32.33 -16.19 14.11
C ALA A 109 31.01 -15.65 14.67
N PHE A 110 30.93 -15.43 15.98
CA PHE A 110 29.73 -14.88 16.62
C PHE A 110 29.38 -13.49 16.08
N ARG A 111 30.38 -12.61 15.97
CA ARG A 111 30.20 -11.27 15.38
C ARG A 111 29.71 -11.33 13.94
N PHE A 112 30.28 -12.23 13.13
CA PHE A 112 29.91 -12.36 11.73
C PHE A 112 28.45 -12.81 11.56
N TRP A 113 28.03 -13.86 12.28
CA TRP A 113 26.65 -14.35 12.20
C TRP A 113 25.63 -13.36 12.74
N LEU A 114 25.96 -12.64 13.83
CA LEU A 114 25.12 -11.55 14.30
C LEU A 114 25.01 -10.43 13.25
N PHE A 115 26.11 -10.08 12.58
CA PHE A 115 26.09 -9.08 11.52
C PHE A 115 25.22 -9.53 10.33
N PHE A 116 25.35 -10.79 9.91
CA PHE A 116 24.51 -11.37 8.87
C PHE A 116 23.02 -11.29 9.22
N LEU A 117 22.67 -11.60 10.48
CA LEU A 117 21.30 -11.45 10.98
C LEU A 117 20.82 -9.99 10.91
N VAL A 118 21.67 -9.02 11.31
CA VAL A 118 21.34 -7.59 11.19
C VAL A 118 21.07 -7.18 9.74
N VAL A 119 21.84 -7.69 8.78
CA VAL A 119 21.61 -7.42 7.34
C VAL A 119 20.28 -7.98 6.86
N ILE A 120 19.91 -9.20 7.29
CA ILE A 120 18.58 -9.76 7.02
C ILE A 120 17.49 -8.86 7.61
N MET A 121 17.66 -8.42 8.86
CA MET A 121 16.70 -7.52 9.51
C MET A 121 16.57 -6.19 8.80
N ILE A 122 17.65 -5.62 8.27
CA ILE A 122 17.61 -4.40 7.43
C ILE A 122 16.73 -4.65 6.20
N GLY A 123 16.88 -5.80 5.54
CA GLY A 123 16.05 -6.20 4.40
C GLY A 123 14.56 -6.29 4.76
N VAL A 124 14.23 -7.00 5.85
CA VAL A 124 12.84 -7.14 6.33
C VAL A 124 12.26 -5.79 6.76
N THR A 125 13.02 -4.96 7.49
CA THR A 125 12.62 -3.60 7.86
C THR A 125 12.34 -2.74 6.63
N GLY A 126 13.21 -2.85 5.61
CA GLY A 126 13.07 -2.17 4.33
C GLY A 126 11.82 -2.61 3.56
N HIS A 127 11.46 -3.90 3.60
CA HIS A 127 10.22 -4.40 3.01
C HIS A 127 8.97 -3.74 3.62
N TYR A 128 8.88 -3.67 4.95
CA TYR A 128 7.76 -2.99 5.62
C TYR A 128 7.80 -1.47 5.39
N GLY A 129 8.98 -0.85 5.32
CA GLY A 129 9.11 0.56 4.95
C GLY A 129 8.63 0.86 3.53
N GLY A 130 8.94 -0.04 2.59
CA GLY A 130 8.40 -0.02 1.22
C GLY A 130 6.88 -0.17 1.20
N THR A 131 6.34 -1.10 2.00
CA THR A 131 4.90 -1.34 2.12
C THR A 131 4.14 -0.10 2.64
N LEU A 132 4.72 0.61 3.61
CA LEU A 132 4.15 1.86 4.13
C LEU A 132 4.07 2.98 3.09
N THR A 133 5.05 3.04 2.20
CA THR A 133 5.21 4.12 1.21
C THR A 133 4.53 3.82 -0.12
N HIS A 134 4.54 2.56 -0.56
CA HIS A 134 4.09 2.12 -1.88
C HIS A 134 2.92 1.12 -1.84
N GLY A 135 2.39 0.81 -0.65
CA GLY A 135 1.28 -0.14 -0.48
C GLY A 135 1.71 -1.60 -0.39
N LYS A 136 0.77 -2.46 0.06
CA LYS A 136 0.94 -3.92 0.08
C LYS A 136 1.10 -4.43 -1.36
N GLY A 137 1.96 -5.43 -1.56
CA GLY A 137 2.15 -6.06 -2.86
C GLY A 137 3.10 -5.35 -3.82
N TYR A 138 3.56 -4.12 -3.56
CA TYR A 138 4.40 -3.33 -4.49
C TYR A 138 5.57 -4.12 -5.12
N PHE A 139 6.29 -4.90 -4.31
CA PHE A 139 7.39 -5.72 -4.80
C PHE A 139 6.90 -6.95 -5.59
N VAL A 140 5.90 -7.66 -5.05
CA VAL A 140 5.37 -8.91 -5.61
C VAL A 140 4.65 -8.65 -6.93
N GLU A 141 3.91 -7.56 -7.03
CA GLU A 141 3.22 -7.14 -8.25
C GLU A 141 4.19 -6.89 -9.40
N ALA A 142 5.36 -6.32 -9.11
CA ALA A 142 6.42 -6.04 -10.10
C ALA A 142 7.26 -7.27 -10.48
N MET A 143 7.12 -8.40 -9.77
CA MET A 143 7.92 -9.60 -10.04
C MET A 143 7.57 -10.26 -11.39
N PRO A 144 8.57 -10.84 -12.09
CA PRO A 144 8.32 -11.68 -13.27
C PRO A 144 7.37 -12.84 -12.95
N VAL A 145 6.52 -13.21 -13.90
CA VAL A 145 5.49 -14.26 -13.74
C VAL A 145 6.07 -15.59 -13.24
N ALA A 146 7.25 -15.96 -13.71
CA ALA A 146 7.95 -17.17 -13.26
C ALA A 146 8.28 -17.15 -11.75
N LEU A 147 8.59 -15.98 -11.21
CA LEU A 147 8.96 -15.78 -9.81
C LEU A 147 7.73 -15.62 -8.90
N LYS A 148 6.63 -15.07 -9.42
CA LYS A 148 5.35 -14.95 -8.68
C LYS A 148 4.80 -16.29 -8.18
N LYS A 149 5.03 -17.40 -8.90
CA LYS A 149 4.59 -18.73 -8.47
C LYS A 149 5.35 -19.26 -7.24
N LEU A 150 6.59 -18.81 -7.02
CA LEU A 150 7.44 -19.24 -5.90
C LEU A 150 7.17 -18.45 -4.62
N PHE A 151 6.73 -17.19 -4.76
CA PHE A 151 6.49 -16.27 -3.64
C PHE A 151 5.02 -15.92 -3.43
N LYS A 152 4.09 -16.67 -4.04
CA LYS A 152 2.66 -16.58 -3.73
C LYS A 152 2.45 -17.06 -2.29
N THR A 153 2.59 -16.15 -1.34
CA THR A 153 2.11 -16.33 0.03
C THR A 153 0.59 -16.11 0.04
N GLU A 154 -0.11 -16.87 0.88
CA GLU A 154 -1.57 -16.77 1.08
C GLU A 154 -2.07 -15.40 1.57
N GLU A 155 -1.19 -14.41 1.73
CA GLU A 155 -1.48 -13.06 2.22
C GLU A 155 -1.98 -12.09 1.14
N ASP A 156 -1.97 -12.48 -0.14
CA ASP A 156 -2.80 -11.84 -1.20
C ASP A 156 -4.28 -12.27 -1.06
N LYS A 157 -4.76 -12.45 0.18
CA LYS A 157 -6.17 -12.44 0.49
C LYS A 157 -6.55 -10.96 0.48
N GLU A 158 -7.11 -10.49 -0.64
CA GLU A 158 -8.18 -9.51 -0.53
C GLU A 158 -9.05 -9.99 0.63
N GLU A 159 -9.14 -9.22 1.71
CA GLU A 159 -10.15 -9.46 2.73
C GLU A 159 -11.47 -9.31 2.03
N VAL A 160 -11.98 -10.43 1.52
CA VAL A 160 -13.30 -10.50 0.93
C VAL A 160 -14.24 -10.16 2.07
N LEU A 161 -15.05 -9.12 1.88
CA LEU A 161 -16.08 -8.75 2.84
C LEU A 161 -17.11 -9.88 2.88
N ILE A 162 -16.90 -10.84 3.77
CA ILE A 162 -17.84 -11.94 3.97
C ILE A 162 -18.98 -11.41 4.83
N VAL A 163 -20.10 -11.12 4.20
CA VAL A 163 -21.34 -10.76 4.91
C VAL A 163 -22.13 -12.04 5.10
N GLN A 164 -22.42 -12.43 6.35
CA GLN A 164 -23.11 -13.69 6.63
C GLN A 164 -24.49 -13.79 5.96
N ASN A 165 -25.16 -12.65 5.81
CA ASN A 165 -26.40 -12.49 5.05
C ASN A 165 -26.45 -11.04 4.53
N ALA A 166 -26.15 -10.85 3.24
CA ALA A 166 -26.11 -9.53 2.62
C ALA A 166 -27.49 -8.88 2.62
N GLN A 167 -28.57 -9.66 2.45
CA GLN A 167 -29.93 -9.14 2.36
C GLN A 167 -30.48 -8.56 3.68
N GLU A 168 -30.06 -9.12 4.82
CA GLU A 168 -30.43 -8.62 6.15
C GLU A 168 -29.51 -7.53 6.68
N ALA A 169 -28.36 -7.31 6.05
CA ALA A 169 -27.44 -6.26 6.42
C ALA A 169 -28.00 -4.87 6.05
N GLU A 170 -27.72 -3.88 6.88
CA GLU A 170 -27.88 -2.47 6.49
C GLU A 170 -26.95 -2.18 5.31
N ALA A 171 -27.48 -1.60 4.24
CA ALA A 171 -26.70 -1.41 3.01
C ALA A 171 -25.46 -0.55 3.26
N TYR A 172 -25.58 0.51 4.05
CA TYR A 172 -24.43 1.33 4.40
C TYR A 172 -23.47 0.63 5.37
N ASN A 173 -23.91 0.30 6.58
CA ASN A 173 -23.02 -0.23 7.62
C ASN A 173 -22.45 -1.61 7.27
N GLY A 174 -23.21 -2.45 6.57
CA GLY A 174 -22.84 -3.81 6.23
C GLY A 174 -22.08 -3.96 4.91
N ILE A 175 -22.33 -3.08 3.92
CA ILE A 175 -21.74 -3.21 2.57
C ILE A 175 -20.81 -2.05 2.25
N ILE A 176 -21.29 -0.81 2.34
CA ILE A 176 -20.55 0.38 1.85
C ILE A 176 -19.45 0.80 2.82
N GLN A 177 -19.75 0.94 4.11
CA GLN A 177 -18.81 1.40 5.13
C GLN A 177 -17.55 0.51 5.21
N PRO A 178 -17.63 -0.83 5.11
CA PRO A 178 -16.44 -1.67 5.06
C PRO A 178 -15.58 -1.42 3.81
N ILE A 179 -16.18 -1.17 2.64
CA ILE A 179 -15.45 -0.77 1.42
C ILE A 179 -14.71 0.55 1.65
N LEU A 180 -15.41 1.56 2.20
CA LEU A 180 -14.80 2.87 2.50
C LEU A 180 -13.67 2.75 3.52
N LYS A 181 -13.84 1.91 4.54
CA LYS A 181 -12.81 1.63 5.54
C LYS A 181 -11.56 1.04 4.91
N GLN A 182 -11.72 0.03 4.06
CA GLN A 182 -10.59 -0.68 3.45
C GLN A 182 -9.87 0.15 2.38
N ARG A 183 -10.60 0.98 1.62
CA ARG A 183 -10.07 1.65 0.41
C ARG A 183 -9.85 3.15 0.55
N CYS A 184 -10.48 3.81 1.53
CA CYS A 184 -10.53 5.28 1.57
C CYS A 184 -10.05 5.88 2.90
N GLN A 185 -10.36 5.26 4.03
CA GLN A 185 -10.13 5.86 5.36
C GLN A 185 -8.66 6.03 5.75
N SER A 186 -7.70 5.40 5.05
CA SER A 186 -6.28 5.66 5.26
C SER A 186 -5.88 7.12 4.98
N CYS A 187 -6.59 7.79 4.08
CA CYS A 187 -6.39 9.19 3.70
C CYS A 187 -7.59 10.10 4.02
N HIS A 188 -8.78 9.54 4.15
CA HIS A 188 -10.04 10.24 4.44
C HIS A 188 -10.74 9.64 5.66
N GLY A 189 -10.04 9.57 6.80
CA GLY A 189 -10.57 9.06 8.08
C GLY A 189 -10.30 10.05 9.23
N GLN A 190 -10.53 9.64 10.47
CA GLN A 190 -10.34 10.55 11.63
C GLN A 190 -8.91 11.08 11.75
N LYS A 191 -7.93 10.22 11.47
CA LYS A 191 -6.51 10.55 11.64
C LYS A 191 -5.96 11.44 10.51
N LYS A 192 -6.56 11.39 9.32
CA LYS A 192 -6.10 12.12 8.15
C LYS A 192 -7.30 12.45 7.27
N GLN A 193 -7.46 13.72 6.96
CA GLN A 193 -8.60 14.25 6.19
C GLN A 193 -8.06 14.99 4.96
N GLU A 194 -7.54 14.26 3.97
CA GLU A 194 -7.07 14.88 2.73
C GLU A 194 -8.22 15.63 2.05
N GLY A 195 -7.97 16.90 1.66
CA GLY A 195 -9.02 17.79 1.14
C GLY A 195 -10.15 18.05 2.12
N GLY A 196 -9.88 17.98 3.43
CA GLY A 196 -10.85 18.17 4.51
C GLY A 196 -11.96 17.13 4.57
N LEU A 197 -11.82 16.01 3.86
CA LEU A 197 -12.83 14.96 3.76
C LEU A 197 -12.55 13.82 4.75
N ALA A 198 -13.60 13.41 5.47
CA ALA A 198 -13.59 12.24 6.35
C ALA A 198 -14.76 11.30 5.98
N LEU A 199 -14.48 9.99 5.89
CA LEU A 199 -15.38 8.93 5.42
C LEU A 199 -15.53 7.81 6.47
N ASP A 200 -15.24 8.12 7.73
CA ASP A 200 -15.28 7.20 8.87
C ASP A 200 -16.67 7.10 9.51
N THR A 201 -17.49 8.17 9.45
CA THR A 201 -18.86 8.16 9.96
C THR A 201 -19.87 8.73 8.95
N LYS A 202 -21.15 8.42 9.17
CA LYS A 202 -22.30 8.98 8.42
C LYS A 202 -22.28 10.51 8.44
N GLU A 203 -22.03 11.11 9.61
CA GLU A 203 -22.01 12.56 9.80
C GLU A 203 -20.89 13.21 8.99
N ASN A 204 -19.70 12.61 8.99
CA ASN A 204 -18.55 13.10 8.24
C ASN A 204 -18.74 12.95 6.73
N LEU A 205 -19.32 11.84 6.28
CA LEU A 205 -19.64 11.62 4.86
C LEU A 205 -20.65 12.66 4.35
N LEU A 206 -21.68 12.99 5.15
CA LEU A 206 -22.67 14.02 4.81
C LEU A 206 -22.11 15.44 4.86
N LYS A 207 -21.16 15.72 5.76
CA LYS A 207 -20.47 17.00 5.84
C LYS A 207 -19.66 17.31 4.58
N GLY A 208 -19.07 16.29 3.95
CA GLY A 208 -18.22 16.46 2.77
C GLY A 208 -16.82 16.99 3.10
N GLY A 209 -16.14 17.55 2.10
CA GLY A 209 -14.78 18.07 2.21
C GLY A 209 -14.68 19.57 1.91
N GLU A 210 -13.46 20.05 1.67
CA GLU A 210 -13.16 21.46 1.33
C GLU A 210 -13.90 21.93 0.06
N ASN A 211 -14.20 21.00 -0.85
CA ASN A 211 -14.94 21.30 -2.09
C ASN A 211 -16.46 21.12 -1.93
N GLY A 212 -16.95 20.97 -0.70
CA GLY A 212 -18.36 20.78 -0.38
C GLY A 212 -18.79 19.31 -0.33
N THR A 213 -20.08 19.10 -0.55
CA THR A 213 -20.73 17.79 -0.47
C THR A 213 -20.14 16.80 -1.48
N VAL A 214 -19.82 15.59 -1.01
CA VAL A 214 -19.31 14.51 -1.87
C VAL A 214 -20.38 13.52 -2.32
N LEU A 215 -21.57 13.62 -1.74
CA LEU A 215 -22.67 12.69 -1.87
C LEU A 215 -23.96 13.41 -2.29
N HIS A 216 -24.42 13.13 -3.51
CA HIS A 216 -25.71 13.58 -4.03
C HIS A 216 -26.67 12.38 -4.10
N ALA A 217 -27.57 12.29 -3.14
CA ALA A 217 -28.55 11.20 -3.07
C ALA A 217 -29.37 11.10 -4.37
N ASN A 218 -29.56 9.87 -4.86
CA ASN A 218 -30.26 9.51 -6.11
C ASN A 218 -29.50 9.88 -7.40
N ASP A 219 -28.27 10.39 -7.32
CA ASP A 219 -27.46 10.75 -8.50
C ASP A 219 -25.96 10.50 -8.24
N SER A 220 -25.53 9.26 -8.49
CA SER A 220 -24.10 8.88 -8.40
C SER A 220 -23.23 9.71 -9.33
N LYS A 221 -23.73 10.08 -10.52
CA LYS A 221 -22.95 10.83 -11.52
C LYS A 221 -22.64 12.27 -11.09
N LYS A 222 -23.47 12.86 -10.23
CA LYS A 222 -23.17 14.16 -9.59
C LYS A 222 -22.39 14.04 -8.29
N SER A 223 -22.28 12.84 -7.73
CA SER A 223 -21.56 12.60 -6.49
C SER A 223 -20.05 12.59 -6.74
N GLU A 224 -19.34 13.55 -6.14
CA GLU A 224 -17.88 13.63 -6.23
C GLU A 224 -17.21 12.34 -5.75
N LEU A 225 -17.79 11.67 -4.74
CA LEU A 225 -17.34 10.37 -4.27
C LEU A 225 -17.22 9.37 -5.42
N TYR A 226 -18.27 9.24 -6.24
CA TYR A 226 -18.28 8.31 -7.38
C TYR A 226 -17.44 8.82 -8.56
N ALA A 227 -17.54 10.11 -8.88
CA ALA A 227 -16.81 10.73 -9.98
C ALA A 227 -15.29 10.48 -9.88
N ARG A 228 -14.75 10.49 -8.65
CA ARG A 228 -13.32 10.25 -8.40
C ARG A 228 -12.88 8.80 -8.63
N LEU A 229 -13.78 7.83 -8.49
CA LEU A 229 -13.50 6.40 -8.63
C LEU A 229 -13.47 5.97 -10.10
N VAL A 230 -14.28 6.60 -10.95
CA VAL A 230 -14.43 6.25 -12.37
C VAL A 230 -13.45 6.97 -13.30
N LEU A 231 -12.56 7.81 -12.75
CA LEU A 231 -11.56 8.51 -13.54
C LEU A 231 -10.54 7.52 -14.16
N PRO A 232 -9.97 7.82 -15.35
CA PRO A 232 -8.95 6.97 -15.98
C PRO A 232 -7.70 6.77 -15.12
N GLU A 233 -7.00 5.66 -15.32
CA GLU A 233 -5.76 5.39 -14.60
C GLU A 233 -4.72 6.49 -14.86
N GLY A 234 -4.00 6.88 -13.81
CA GLY A 234 -3.02 7.96 -13.88
C GLY A 234 -3.60 9.38 -13.85
N HIS A 235 -4.93 9.55 -13.88
CA HIS A 235 -5.54 10.86 -13.69
C HIS A 235 -5.26 11.40 -12.28
N LYS A 236 -4.78 12.65 -12.17
CA LYS A 236 -4.31 13.24 -10.89
C LYS A 236 -5.38 13.29 -9.79
N LYS A 237 -6.66 13.36 -10.18
CA LYS A 237 -7.80 13.39 -9.26
C LYS A 237 -8.39 12.01 -8.99
N ARG A 238 -7.92 10.94 -9.64
CA ARG A 238 -8.45 9.59 -9.42
C ARG A 238 -8.16 9.17 -7.99
N MET A 239 -9.15 8.52 -7.37
CA MET A 239 -9.00 7.89 -6.07
C MET A 239 -9.26 6.37 -6.21
N PRO A 240 -8.50 5.51 -5.52
CA PRO A 240 -7.27 5.81 -4.78
C PRO A 240 -6.13 6.34 -5.68
N PRO A 241 -5.17 7.10 -5.13
CA PRO A 241 -4.04 7.61 -5.90
C PRO A 241 -3.13 6.47 -6.39
N LYS A 242 -2.31 6.74 -7.42
CA LYS A 242 -1.36 5.77 -7.98
C LYS A 242 -0.44 5.20 -6.88
N GLY A 243 -0.22 3.89 -6.90
CA GLY A 243 0.60 3.19 -5.90
C GLY A 243 -0.15 2.84 -4.62
N ARG A 244 -1.49 2.95 -4.61
CA ARG A 244 -2.35 2.38 -3.57
C ARG A 244 -3.17 1.25 -4.16
N THR A 245 -3.63 0.35 -3.29
CA THR A 245 -4.49 -0.77 -3.71
C THR A 245 -5.74 -0.22 -4.37
N PRO A 246 -6.01 -0.58 -5.64
CA PRO A 246 -7.15 -0.06 -6.37
C PRO A 246 -8.46 -0.57 -5.75
N ILE A 247 -9.50 0.25 -5.87
CA ILE A 247 -10.88 -0.18 -5.63
C ILE A 247 -11.34 -1.05 -6.82
N THR A 248 -12.06 -2.14 -6.55
CA THR A 248 -12.49 -3.05 -7.63
C THR A 248 -13.73 -2.51 -8.35
N PRO A 249 -13.96 -2.91 -9.62
CA PRO A 249 -15.18 -2.52 -10.35
C PRO A 249 -16.48 -2.90 -9.62
N ASP A 250 -16.50 -4.04 -8.94
CA ASP A 250 -17.65 -4.51 -8.16
C ASP A 250 -17.92 -3.59 -6.96
N GLN A 251 -16.87 -3.18 -6.24
CA GLN A 251 -16.96 -2.21 -5.16
C GLN A 251 -17.47 -0.84 -5.64
N ILE A 252 -16.97 -0.36 -6.79
CA ILE A 252 -17.45 0.89 -7.40
C ILE A 252 -18.95 0.78 -7.73
N ARG A 253 -19.40 -0.35 -8.28
CA ARG A 253 -20.81 -0.59 -8.61
C ARG A 253 -21.72 -0.61 -7.39
N LEU A 254 -21.30 -1.27 -6.31
CA LEU A 254 -22.05 -1.28 -5.05
C LEU A 254 -22.20 0.13 -4.47
N ILE A 255 -21.13 0.94 -4.50
CA ILE A 255 -21.19 2.35 -4.09
C ILE A 255 -22.16 3.13 -4.97
N ALA A 256 -22.06 2.99 -6.30
CA ALA A 256 -22.96 3.68 -7.23
C ALA A 256 -24.43 3.32 -6.98
N TRP A 257 -24.73 2.03 -6.86
CA TRP A 257 -26.06 1.52 -6.54
C TRP A 257 -26.61 2.12 -5.24
N TRP A 258 -25.82 2.10 -4.16
CA TRP A 258 -26.27 2.67 -2.89
C TRP A 258 -26.58 4.17 -3.01
N ILE A 259 -25.75 4.93 -3.73
CA ILE A 259 -25.99 6.38 -3.97
C ILE A 259 -27.26 6.60 -4.78
N ASP A 260 -27.42 5.87 -5.88
CA ASP A 260 -28.57 5.98 -6.80
C ASP A 260 -29.89 5.58 -6.12
N GLN A 261 -29.83 4.77 -5.06
CA GLN A 261 -30.98 4.39 -4.24
C GLN A 261 -31.22 5.35 -3.05
N GLY A 262 -30.68 6.57 -3.16
CA GLY A 262 -30.91 7.66 -2.21
C GLY A 262 -29.88 7.73 -1.08
N ALA A 263 -28.79 6.97 -1.16
CA ALA A 263 -27.71 6.94 -0.18
C ALA A 263 -28.23 6.72 1.26
N ASN A 264 -29.18 5.80 1.42
CA ASN A 264 -29.84 5.58 2.70
C ASN A 264 -28.94 4.78 3.64
N PHE A 265 -28.78 5.27 4.87
CA PHE A 265 -27.87 4.70 5.85
C PHE A 265 -28.49 3.57 6.68
N ASP A 266 -29.82 3.54 6.76
CA ASP A 266 -30.56 2.76 7.76
C ASP A 266 -31.37 1.62 7.10
N LYS A 267 -31.54 1.64 5.77
CA LYS A 267 -32.24 0.59 5.02
C LYS A 267 -31.41 -0.69 4.92
N LYS A 268 -32.10 -1.82 5.06
CA LYS A 268 -31.54 -3.13 4.74
C LYS A 268 -31.45 -3.32 3.23
N VAL A 269 -30.50 -4.14 2.79
CA VAL A 269 -30.29 -4.44 1.36
C VAL A 269 -31.56 -4.97 0.70
N ARG A 270 -32.33 -5.85 1.37
CA ARG A 270 -33.62 -6.38 0.86
C ARG A 270 -34.72 -5.34 0.64
N GLU A 271 -34.59 -4.15 1.25
CA GLU A 271 -35.56 -3.05 1.17
C GLU A 271 -35.20 -2.06 0.05
N ILE A 272 -34.09 -2.29 -0.63
CA ILE A 272 -33.56 -1.46 -1.70
C ILE A 272 -33.72 -2.21 -3.03
N PRO A 273 -34.27 -1.59 -4.08
CA PRO A 273 -34.31 -2.16 -5.42
C PRO A 273 -32.93 -2.61 -5.91
N GLN A 274 -32.84 -3.84 -6.40
CA GLN A 274 -31.60 -4.45 -6.90
C GLN A 274 -31.79 -4.80 -8.38
N THR A 275 -30.77 -4.51 -9.20
CA THR A 275 -30.65 -5.12 -10.53
C THR A 275 -30.12 -6.54 -10.38
N GLU A 276 -30.24 -7.35 -11.43
CA GLU A 276 -29.67 -8.71 -11.45
C GLU A 276 -28.15 -8.70 -11.19
N GLU A 277 -27.45 -7.71 -11.75
CA GLU A 277 -26.02 -7.50 -11.50
C GLU A 277 -25.73 -7.24 -10.01
N ILE A 278 -26.48 -6.33 -9.36
CA ILE A 278 -26.27 -6.03 -7.93
C ILE A 278 -26.61 -7.23 -7.06
N ALA A 279 -27.69 -7.96 -7.35
CA ALA A 279 -28.05 -9.18 -6.62
C ALA A 279 -26.93 -10.23 -6.70
N HIS A 280 -26.31 -10.40 -7.88
CA HIS A 280 -25.16 -11.27 -8.06
C HIS A 280 -23.95 -10.80 -7.24
N LEU A 281 -23.62 -9.51 -7.27
CA LEU A 281 -22.52 -8.94 -6.48
C LEU A 281 -22.74 -9.12 -4.97
N LEU A 282 -23.95 -8.91 -4.47
CA LEU A 282 -24.29 -9.12 -3.06
C LEU A 282 -24.13 -10.59 -2.65
N LYS A 283 -24.55 -11.53 -3.50
CA LYS A 283 -24.35 -12.97 -3.25
C LYS A 283 -22.86 -13.37 -3.29
N LYS A 284 -22.07 -12.73 -4.16
CA LYS A 284 -20.61 -12.91 -4.20
C LYS A 284 -19.96 -12.49 -2.88
N LEU A 285 -20.46 -11.43 -2.24
CA LEU A 285 -20.00 -11.02 -0.90
C LEU A 285 -20.32 -12.06 0.18
N GLU A 286 -21.45 -12.79 0.07
CA GLU A 286 -21.80 -13.84 1.05
C GLU A 286 -20.92 -15.08 0.91
N THR A 287 -20.59 -15.45 -0.32
CA THR A 287 -19.88 -16.69 -0.65
C THR A 287 -18.36 -16.57 -0.55
N GLY A 288 -17.84 -15.34 -0.45
CA GLY A 288 -16.40 -15.10 -0.43
C GLY A 288 -15.72 -15.39 -1.77
N GLU A 289 -16.50 -15.49 -2.85
CA GLU A 289 -16.00 -15.86 -4.18
C GLU A 289 -15.16 -14.70 -4.74
N LYS A 290 -13.87 -14.97 -5.01
CA LYS A 290 -12.89 -13.97 -5.43
C LYS A 290 -13.22 -13.40 -6.80
N ASP A 291 -12.62 -12.26 -7.15
CA ASP A 291 -12.62 -11.72 -8.51
C ASP A 291 -12.07 -12.74 -9.51
N THR A 292 -12.94 -13.58 -10.06
CA THR A 292 -12.80 -14.08 -11.41
C THR A 292 -12.99 -12.88 -12.32
N PRO A 293 -12.08 -12.58 -13.26
CA PRO A 293 -12.34 -11.57 -14.27
C PRO A 293 -13.71 -11.86 -14.87
N SER A 294 -14.58 -10.89 -14.69
CA SER A 294 -15.98 -10.85 -15.10
C SER A 294 -16.28 -11.81 -16.27
N VAL A 295 -17.10 -12.83 -16.00
CA VAL A 295 -17.65 -13.76 -17.00
C VAL A 295 -18.53 -13.02 -18.04
N LEU A 296 -18.77 -11.70 -17.90
CA LEU A 296 -19.46 -10.87 -18.90
C LEU A 296 -18.86 -10.93 -20.31
N TYR A 297 -17.62 -11.41 -20.47
CA TYR A 297 -16.97 -11.53 -21.77
C TYR A 297 -16.75 -12.97 -22.25
N ALA A 298 -17.10 -13.98 -21.44
CA ALA A 298 -16.94 -15.38 -21.84
C ALA A 298 -17.77 -15.72 -23.10
N ASP A 299 -18.89 -15.00 -23.29
CA ASP A 299 -19.80 -15.17 -24.41
C ASP A 299 -19.68 -14.07 -25.48
N LEU A 300 -18.69 -13.16 -25.39
CA LEU A 300 -18.47 -12.22 -26.48
C LEU A 300 -17.90 -12.95 -27.69
N PRO A 301 -18.43 -12.70 -28.91
CA PRO A 301 -17.81 -13.21 -30.12
C PRO A 301 -16.39 -12.66 -30.23
N ALA A 302 -15.46 -13.52 -30.67
CA ALA A 302 -14.08 -13.12 -30.92
C ALA A 302 -14.07 -11.85 -31.79
N ALA A 303 -13.36 -10.82 -31.33
CA ALA A 303 -13.24 -9.58 -32.09
C ALA A 303 -12.64 -9.90 -33.47
N PRO A 304 -13.21 -9.39 -34.57
CA PRO A 304 -12.65 -9.62 -35.89
C PRO A 304 -11.23 -9.06 -35.95
N ALA A 305 -10.33 -9.82 -36.58
CA ALA A 305 -8.95 -9.37 -36.77
C ALA A 305 -8.93 -8.03 -37.51
N LEU A 306 -8.10 -7.10 -37.04
CA LEU A 306 -7.91 -5.82 -37.73
C LEU A 306 -7.36 -6.07 -39.14
N PRO A 307 -7.90 -5.42 -40.18
CA PRO A 307 -7.40 -5.55 -41.55
C PRO A 307 -5.94 -5.11 -41.65
N LYS A 308 -5.07 -5.94 -42.24
CA LYS A 308 -3.63 -5.69 -42.35
C LYS A 308 -3.32 -4.38 -43.10
N ASP A 309 -4.08 -4.09 -44.14
CA ASP A 309 -4.01 -2.86 -44.92
C ASP A 309 -4.18 -1.60 -44.06
N LYS A 310 -5.07 -1.64 -43.06
CA LYS A 310 -5.26 -0.51 -42.12
C LYS A 310 -4.11 -0.39 -41.12
N ILE A 311 -3.62 -1.52 -40.61
CA ILE A 311 -2.46 -1.58 -39.71
C ILE A 311 -1.25 -0.95 -40.40
N ASP A 312 -0.97 -1.36 -41.64
CA ASP A 312 0.16 -0.88 -42.42
C ASP A 312 0.01 0.62 -42.73
N ALA A 313 -1.19 1.08 -43.09
CA ALA A 313 -1.46 2.50 -43.35
C ALA A 313 -1.29 3.38 -42.10
N TRP A 314 -1.62 2.87 -40.91
CA TRP A 314 -1.42 3.58 -39.65
C TRP A 314 0.06 3.60 -39.24
N GLN A 315 0.78 2.50 -39.41
CA GLN A 315 2.22 2.44 -39.16
C GLN A 315 3.01 3.34 -40.12
N ALA A 316 2.60 3.43 -41.39
CA ALA A 316 3.18 4.36 -42.35
C ALA A 316 2.96 5.84 -41.96
N LYS A 317 1.91 6.14 -41.17
CA LYS A 317 1.66 7.46 -40.58
C LYS A 317 2.35 7.66 -39.22
N GLY A 318 3.22 6.75 -38.81
CA GLY A 318 3.95 6.82 -37.54
C GLY A 318 3.14 6.38 -36.31
N ILE A 319 1.96 5.80 -36.49
CA ILE A 319 1.14 5.29 -35.38
C ILE A 319 1.65 3.90 -34.99
N LYS A 320 2.18 3.78 -33.77
CA LYS A 320 2.67 2.51 -33.25
C LYS A 320 1.52 1.66 -32.73
N ILE A 321 1.32 0.50 -33.35
CA ILE A 321 0.32 -0.49 -32.96
C ILE A 321 1.02 -1.60 -32.18
N ILE A 322 0.55 -1.87 -30.97
CA ILE A 322 1.14 -2.86 -30.06
C ILE A 322 0.05 -3.86 -29.70
N GLN A 323 0.33 -5.15 -29.90
CA GLN A 323 -0.54 -6.21 -29.44
C GLN A 323 -0.48 -6.29 -27.91
N VAL A 324 -1.60 -6.00 -27.25
CA VAL A 324 -1.72 -5.95 -25.79
C VAL A 324 -2.07 -7.31 -25.16
N ALA A 325 -2.65 -8.24 -25.93
CA ALA A 325 -2.92 -9.61 -25.51
C ALA A 325 -3.01 -10.54 -26.74
N LYS A 326 -2.63 -11.82 -26.57
CA LYS A 326 -2.70 -12.85 -27.63
C LYS A 326 -3.92 -13.77 -27.49
N ASP A 327 -4.41 -13.97 -26.26
CA ASP A 327 -5.36 -15.04 -25.92
C ASP A 327 -6.41 -14.61 -24.86
N ASN A 328 -6.90 -13.37 -24.88
CA ASN A 328 -8.01 -12.96 -24.00
C ASN A 328 -9.36 -13.14 -24.72
N ASN A 329 -10.04 -14.24 -24.41
CA ASN A 329 -11.48 -14.23 -24.16
C ASN A 329 -11.66 -14.40 -22.65
#